data_AF-W7S9D1-F1
#
_entry.id   AF-W7S9D1-F1
#
_cell.length_a   1.000
_cell.length_b   1.000
_cell.length_c   1.000
_cell.angle_alpha   90.00
_cell.angle_beta   90.00
_cell.angle_gamma   90.00
#
_symmetry.space_group_name_H-M   'P 1'
#
loop_
_entity.id
_entity.type
_entity.pdbx_description
1 polymer ?
#
loop_
_entity_poly.entity_id
_entity_poly.type
_entity_poly.pdbx_seq_one_letter_code
_entity_poly.pdbx_strand_id
1 'polypeptide(L)'
;MKHSQLFIDSLIHPKKLAAYRLLPIGKVIQYTFLLITLVTVFSLGRFAAGMSVDTIDMNSLNGLTEYIDGIKWLLYPFTFLMLFVFTTMLIFAQIALYALAGLFILKVMKRRGEYRHIWRTTTFAITWATLLSMLAEYLPINSTIISVFSLLLTIVLLIVAFTKYPKQPISK
;
A
#
# COMPACT_ATOMS: atom_id res chain seq x y z
N MET A 1 -11.00 19.32 -0.68
CA MET A 1 -10.98 18.08 0.13
C MET A 1 -9.66 18.02 0.86
N LYS A 2 -9.71 17.94 2.19
CA LYS A 2 -8.50 17.82 3.02
C LYS A 2 -7.94 16.39 2.90
N HIS A 3 -6.63 16.21 3.05
CA HIS A 3 -5.99 14.89 2.95
C HIS A 3 -6.55 13.88 3.97
N SER A 4 -6.94 14.35 5.16
CA SER A 4 -7.61 13.55 6.19
C SER A 4 -8.96 12.98 5.73
N GLN A 5 -9.75 13.77 4.99
CA GLN A 5 -11.05 13.32 4.47
C GLN A 5 -10.88 12.22 3.41
N LEU A 6 -9.84 12.33 2.56
CA LEU A 6 -9.54 11.31 1.56
C LEU A 6 -9.12 9.98 2.19
N PHE A 7 -8.33 10.04 3.27
CA PHE A 7 -7.93 8.84 4.01
C PHE A 7 -9.14 8.16 4.65
N ILE A 8 -9.95 8.93 5.39
CA ILE A 8 -11.16 8.44 6.07
C ILE A 8 -12.18 7.87 5.08
N ASP A 9 -12.45 8.57 3.97
CA ASP A 9 -13.39 8.07 2.97
C ASP A 9 -12.86 6.82 2.25
N SER A 10 -11.55 6.70 2.02
CA SER A 10 -10.94 5.50 1.44
C SER A 10 -11.06 4.28 2.34
N LEU A 11 -11.08 4.48 3.67
CA LEU A 11 -11.27 3.42 4.66
C LEU A 11 -12.76 3.05 4.85
N ILE A 12 -13.65 4.04 4.92
CA ILE A 12 -15.04 3.84 5.40
C ILE A 12 -16.02 3.63 4.24
N HIS A 13 -15.74 4.16 3.05
CA HIS A 13 -16.68 4.17 1.94
C HIS A 13 -16.06 3.60 0.65
N PRO A 14 -15.85 2.26 0.57
CA PRO A 14 -15.32 1.64 -0.64
C PRO A 14 -16.20 1.89 -1.88
N LYS A 15 -17.49 2.18 -1.68
CA LYS A 15 -18.43 2.56 -2.75
C LYS A 15 -18.13 3.93 -3.37
N LYS A 16 -17.42 4.83 -2.67
CA LYS A 16 -17.01 6.16 -3.18
C LYS A 16 -15.70 6.11 -3.98
N LEU A 17 -14.99 4.98 -4.00
CA LEU A 17 -13.72 4.83 -4.74
C LEU A 17 -13.87 5.19 -6.22
N ALA A 18 -15.02 4.89 -6.82
CA ALA A 18 -15.32 5.25 -8.22
C ALA A 18 -15.35 6.76 -8.49
N ALA A 19 -15.67 7.59 -7.48
CA ALA A 19 -15.67 9.05 -7.62
C ALA A 19 -14.24 9.61 -7.71
N TYR A 20 -13.26 8.94 -7.10
CA TYR A 20 -11.86 9.39 -7.07
C TYR A 20 -11.13 9.28 -8.41
N ARG A 21 -11.74 8.64 -9.41
CA ARG A 21 -11.24 8.67 -10.80
C ARG A 21 -11.16 10.10 -11.38
N LEU A 22 -11.98 11.02 -10.86
CA LEU A 22 -12.08 12.41 -11.31
C LEU A 22 -11.10 13.35 -10.58
N LEU A 23 -10.41 12.87 -9.55
CA LEU A 23 -9.44 13.71 -8.83
C LEU A 23 -8.25 14.09 -9.72
N PRO A 24 -7.65 15.28 -9.49
CA PRO A 24 -6.43 15.68 -10.17
C PRO A 24 -5.28 14.76 -9.76
N ILE A 25 -4.40 14.44 -10.71
CA ILE A 25 -3.32 13.45 -10.51
C ILE A 25 -2.39 13.83 -9.36
N GLY A 26 -2.10 15.11 -9.18
CA GLY A 26 -1.23 15.59 -8.09
C GLY A 26 -1.75 15.21 -6.70
N LYS A 27 -3.08 15.27 -6.46
CA LYS A 27 -3.67 14.87 -5.18
C LYS A 27 -3.59 13.37 -4.94
N VAL A 28 -3.69 12.58 -6.00
CA VAL A 28 -3.56 11.12 -5.94
C VAL A 28 -2.13 10.75 -5.58
N ILE A 29 -1.15 11.34 -6.24
CA ILE A 29 0.28 11.11 -5.97
C ILE A 29 0.66 11.54 -4.55
N GLN A 30 0.23 12.72 -4.11
CA GLN A 30 0.46 13.21 -2.73
C GLN A 30 -0.12 12.24 -1.69
N TYR A 31 -1.30 11.70 -1.95
CA TYR A 31 -1.91 10.69 -1.09
C TYR A 31 -1.08 9.40 -1.06
N THR A 32 -0.60 8.90 -2.21
CA THR A 32 0.27 7.73 -2.28
C THR A 32 1.53 7.92 -1.45
N PHE A 33 2.19 9.08 -1.56
CA PHE A 33 3.39 9.38 -0.75
C PHE A 33 3.10 9.43 0.74
N LEU A 34 1.94 9.93 1.16
CA LEU A 34 1.53 9.90 2.56
C LEU A 34 1.36 8.46 3.05
N LEU A 35 0.69 7.61 2.27
CA LEU A 35 0.54 6.19 2.59
C LEU A 35 1.90 5.48 2.66
N ILE A 36 2.78 5.72 1.68
CA ILE A 36 4.15 5.17 1.69
C ILE A 36 4.88 5.59 2.96
N THR A 37 4.82 6.88 3.32
CA THR A 37 5.49 7.40 4.53
C THR A 37 4.97 6.68 5.78
N LEU A 38 3.66 6.46 5.88
CA LEU A 38 3.05 5.73 6.99
C LEU A 38 3.57 4.29 7.07
N VAL A 39 3.59 3.59 5.94
CA VAL A 39 4.11 2.22 5.84
C VAL A 39 5.60 2.18 6.21
N THR A 40 6.40 3.11 5.69
CA THR A 40 7.84 3.17 5.97
C THR A 40 8.12 3.45 7.45
N VAL A 41 7.39 4.37 8.09
CA VAL A 41 7.53 4.65 9.52
C VAL A 41 7.20 3.40 10.34
N PHE A 42 6.16 2.67 9.95
CA PHE A 42 5.81 1.41 10.61
C PHE A 42 6.90 0.34 10.43
N SER A 43 7.37 0.12 9.20
CA SER A 43 8.43 -0.85 8.93
C SER A 43 9.73 -0.50 9.65
N LEU A 44 10.07 0.79 9.77
CA LEU A 44 11.20 1.24 10.58
C LEU A 44 10.99 0.90 12.06
N GLY A 45 9.79 1.12 12.60
CA GLY A 45 9.45 0.75 13.96
C GLY A 45 9.59 -0.75 14.21
N ARG A 46 9.15 -1.59 13.26
CA ARG A 46 9.33 -3.05 13.31
C ARG A 46 10.79 -3.45 13.24
N PHE A 47 11.57 -2.83 12.35
CA PHE A 47 13.01 -3.05 12.25
C PHE A 47 13.72 -2.70 13.58
N ALA A 48 13.40 -1.54 14.16
CA ALA A 48 13.92 -1.11 15.45
C ALA A 48 13.55 -2.07 16.59
N ALA A 49 12.28 -2.49 16.65
CA ALA A 49 11.80 -3.46 17.64
C ALA A 49 12.42 -4.85 17.45
N GLY A 50 12.60 -5.31 16.21
CA GLY A 50 13.22 -6.59 15.89
C GLY A 50 14.70 -6.65 16.27
N MET A 51 15.42 -5.53 16.20
CA MET A 51 16.77 -5.43 16.77
C MET A 51 16.78 -5.46 18.30
N SER A 52 15.66 -5.16 18.96
CA SER A 52 15.55 -5.12 20.43
C SER A 52 14.99 -6.39 21.08
N VAL A 53 14.36 -7.29 20.31
CA VAL A 53 13.68 -8.50 20.85
C VAL A 53 14.50 -9.76 20.58
N ASP A 54 15.13 -10.28 21.64
CA ASP A 54 15.37 -11.69 21.99
C ASP A 54 15.66 -12.70 20.85
N THR A 55 16.64 -12.40 19.99
CA THR A 55 17.32 -13.42 19.15
C THR A 55 18.84 -13.32 19.22
N ILE A 56 19.36 -12.56 20.19
CA ILE A 56 20.77 -12.63 20.56
C ILE A 56 20.85 -13.70 21.63
N ASP A 57 21.12 -14.94 21.21
CA ASP A 57 21.68 -15.95 22.11
C ASP A 57 22.85 -15.30 22.84
N MET A 58 22.62 -14.98 24.11
CA MET A 58 23.58 -14.39 25.02
C MET A 58 24.73 -15.38 25.14
N ASN A 59 25.80 -15.16 24.36
CA ASN A 59 27.19 -15.55 24.61
C ASN A 59 28.11 -15.32 23.38
N SER A 60 27.56 -15.09 22.18
CA SER A 60 28.37 -15.07 20.95
C SER A 60 28.54 -13.70 20.27
N LEU A 61 27.79 -12.66 20.68
CA LEU A 61 27.66 -11.41 19.90
C LEU A 61 27.81 -10.10 20.71
N ASN A 62 28.27 -10.15 21.96
CA ASN A 62 28.40 -8.95 22.81
C ASN A 62 29.21 -7.82 22.14
N GLY A 63 30.27 -8.16 21.40
CA GLY A 63 31.06 -7.17 20.66
C GLY A 63 30.30 -6.52 19.51
N LEU A 64 29.48 -7.28 18.75
CA LEU A 64 28.72 -6.75 17.61
C LEU A 64 27.62 -5.77 18.06
N THR A 65 26.99 -6.05 19.19
CA THR A 65 25.98 -5.15 19.78
C THR A 65 26.59 -3.79 20.13
N GLU A 66 27.80 -3.76 20.69
CA GLU A 66 28.50 -2.51 21.05
C GLU A 66 28.86 -1.66 19.81
N TYR A 67 29.30 -2.30 18.71
CA TYR A 67 29.53 -1.60 17.43
C TYR A 67 28.24 -1.05 16.82
N ILE A 68 27.14 -1.81 16.86
CA ILE A 68 25.84 -1.36 16.34
C ILE A 68 25.35 -0.18 17.16
N ASP A 69 25.46 -0.23 18.49
CA ASP A 69 25.07 0.84 19.41
C ASP A 69 25.78 2.16 19.12
N GLY A 70 27.09 2.11 18.81
CA GLY A 70 27.86 3.28 18.39
C GLY A 70 27.43 3.90 17.05
N ILE A 71 26.78 3.12 16.17
CA ILE A 71 26.41 3.55 14.81
C ILE A 71 24.89 3.77 14.65
N LYS A 72 24.05 3.46 15.66
CA LYS A 72 22.59 3.63 15.64
C LYS A 72 22.12 4.96 15.05
N TRP A 73 22.81 6.05 15.41
CA TRP A 73 22.51 7.40 14.95
C TRP A 73 22.60 7.56 13.42
N LEU A 74 23.55 6.88 12.77
CA LEU A 74 23.69 6.87 11.32
C LEU A 74 22.81 5.80 10.66
N LEU A 75 22.71 4.63 11.32
CA LEU A 75 22.00 3.47 10.78
C LEU A 75 20.50 3.76 10.57
N TYR A 76 19.82 4.34 11.55
CA TYR A 76 18.37 4.59 11.46
C TYR A 76 17.95 5.56 10.35
N PRO A 77 18.55 6.75 10.18
CA PRO A 77 18.18 7.65 9.08
C PRO A 77 18.54 7.05 7.71
N PHE A 78 19.65 6.31 7.62
CA PHE A 78 20.01 5.61 6.38
C PHE A 78 18.99 4.52 6.04
N THR A 79 18.62 3.68 7.00
CA THR A 79 17.61 2.63 6.83
C THR A 79 16.25 3.23 6.48
N PHE A 80 15.84 4.33 7.12
CA PHE A 80 14.60 5.02 6.78
C PHE A 80 14.58 5.47 5.32
N LEU A 81 15.66 6.10 4.84
CA LEU A 81 15.76 6.58 3.46
C LEU A 81 15.71 5.41 2.47
N MET A 82 16.48 4.35 2.73
CA MET A 82 16.47 3.15 1.90
C MET A 82 15.08 2.51 1.86
N LEU A 83 14.46 2.27 3.03
CA LEU A 83 13.10 1.75 3.12
C LEU A 83 12.11 2.63 2.35
N PHE A 84 12.17 3.95 2.52
CA PHE A 84 11.27 4.87 1.82
C PHE A 84 11.35 4.73 0.30
N VAL A 85 12.57 4.68 -0.26
CA VAL A 85 12.79 4.54 -1.72
C VAL A 85 12.27 3.18 -2.21
N PHE A 86 12.62 2.09 -1.54
CA PHE A 86 12.16 0.76 -1.92
C PHE A 86 10.64 0.60 -1.78
N THR A 87 10.05 1.06 -0.67
CA THR A 87 8.60 1.03 -0.46
C THR A 87 7.88 1.85 -1.52
N THR A 88 8.41 3.02 -1.89
CA THR A 88 7.87 3.81 -3.00
C THR A 88 7.86 3.00 -4.29
N MET A 89 9.01 2.45 -4.68
CA MET A 89 9.13 1.67 -5.91
C MET A 89 8.15 0.49 -5.94
N LEU A 90 8.04 -0.27 -4.84
CA LEU A 90 7.17 -1.43 -4.73
C LEU A 90 5.68 -1.07 -4.78
N ILE A 91 5.24 -0.06 -4.02
CA ILE A 91 3.83 0.36 -4.00
C ILE A 91 3.42 0.92 -5.36
N PHE A 92 4.26 1.71 -6.01
CA PHE A 92 3.97 2.20 -7.37
C PHE A 92 3.89 1.05 -8.39
N ALA A 93 4.80 0.08 -8.32
CA ALA A 93 4.76 -1.10 -9.18
C ALA A 93 3.48 -1.93 -8.94
N GLN A 94 3.10 -2.15 -7.68
CA GLN A 94 1.85 -2.84 -7.33
C GLN A 94 0.62 -2.11 -7.88
N ILE A 95 0.52 -0.80 -7.70
CA ILE A 95 -0.60 -0.01 -8.24
C ILE A 95 -0.66 -0.15 -9.78
N ALA A 96 0.49 -0.09 -10.46
CA ALA A 96 0.55 -0.24 -11.91
C ALA A 96 0.06 -1.63 -12.37
N LEU A 97 0.50 -2.70 -11.71
CA LEU A 97 0.08 -4.08 -11.99
C LEU A 97 -1.42 -4.27 -11.73
N TYR A 98 -1.92 -3.80 -10.60
CA TYR A 98 -3.35 -3.86 -10.28
C TYR A 98 -4.21 -3.02 -11.22
N ALA A 99 -3.71 -1.87 -11.69
CA ALA A 99 -4.42 -1.06 -12.67
C ALA A 99 -4.50 -1.76 -14.04
N LEU A 100 -3.44 -2.47 -14.43
CA LEU A 100 -3.43 -3.30 -15.63
C LEU A 100 -4.45 -4.44 -15.52
N ALA A 101 -4.44 -5.18 -14.41
CA ALA A 101 -5.46 -6.21 -14.13
C ALA A 101 -6.87 -5.61 -14.11
N GLY A 102 -7.02 -4.41 -13.54
CA GLY A 102 -8.29 -3.68 -13.49
C GLY A 102 -8.84 -3.31 -14.87
N LEU A 103 -7.99 -2.99 -15.85
CA LEU A 103 -8.43 -2.77 -17.24
C LEU A 103 -9.10 -4.01 -17.83
N PHE A 104 -8.50 -5.19 -17.59
CA PHE A 104 -9.05 -6.46 -18.07
C PHE A 104 -10.43 -6.71 -17.46
N ILE A 105 -10.56 -6.54 -16.14
CA ILE A 105 -11.83 -6.68 -15.40
C ILE A 105 -12.87 -5.69 -15.94
N LEU A 106 -12.50 -4.43 -16.18
CA LEU A 106 -13.42 -3.40 -16.67
C LEU A 106 -13.97 -3.73 -18.07
N LYS A 107 -13.13 -4.31 -18.93
CA LYS A 107 -13.52 -4.78 -20.27
C LYS A 107 -14.52 -5.93 -20.20
N VAL A 108 -14.30 -6.89 -19.30
CA VAL A 108 -15.24 -7.99 -19.04
C VAL A 108 -16.59 -7.45 -18.51
N MET A 109 -16.57 -6.42 -17.67
CA MET A 109 -17.78 -5.81 -17.09
C MET A 109 -18.53 -4.84 -18.05
N LYS A 110 -18.04 -4.63 -19.28
CA LYS A 110 -18.61 -3.69 -20.28
C LYS A 110 -18.81 -2.27 -19.72
N ARG A 111 -17.85 -1.78 -18.92
CA ARG A 111 -17.87 -0.43 -18.31
C ARG A 111 -16.84 0.50 -18.97
N ARG A 112 -17.10 1.81 -18.97
CA ARG A 112 -16.20 2.81 -19.57
C ARG A 112 -15.12 3.24 -18.60
N GLY A 113 -13.86 3.21 -19.03
CA GLY A 113 -12.74 3.77 -18.28
C GLY A 113 -11.41 3.54 -18.98
N GLU A 114 -10.52 4.51 -18.87
CA GLU A 114 -9.15 4.45 -19.38
C GLU A 114 -8.18 4.04 -18.28
N TYR A 115 -6.96 3.62 -18.66
CA TYR A 115 -5.90 3.24 -17.72
C TYR A 115 -5.68 4.31 -16.63
N ARG A 116 -5.65 5.58 -17.02
CA ARG A 116 -5.49 6.72 -16.10
C ARG A 116 -6.56 6.76 -15.01
N HIS A 117 -7.82 6.46 -15.36
CA HIS A 117 -8.92 6.46 -14.39
C HIS A 117 -8.81 5.28 -13.44
N ILE A 118 -8.43 4.12 -13.96
CA ILE A 118 -8.27 2.90 -13.17
C ILE A 118 -7.09 3.04 -12.21
N TRP A 119 -5.95 3.56 -12.67
CA TRP A 119 -4.77 3.79 -11.83
C TRP A 119 -5.09 4.67 -10.61
N ARG A 120 -5.88 5.73 -10.81
CA ARG A 120 -6.35 6.59 -9.71
C ARG A 120 -7.20 5.80 -8.72
N THR A 121 -8.15 4.99 -9.19
CA THR A 121 -8.99 4.19 -8.28
C THR A 121 -8.23 3.08 -7.57
N THR A 122 -7.27 2.46 -8.23
CA THR A 122 -6.38 1.44 -7.66
C THR A 122 -5.56 2.00 -6.51
N THR A 123 -5.07 3.24 -6.65
CA THR A 123 -4.31 3.94 -5.60
C THR A 123 -5.09 4.07 -4.30
N PHE A 124 -6.42 4.22 -4.37
CA PHE A 124 -7.26 4.25 -3.16
C PHE A 124 -7.70 2.84 -2.74
N ALA A 125 -7.91 1.92 -3.67
CA ALA A 125 -8.28 0.54 -3.33
C ALA A 125 -7.16 -0.22 -2.57
N ILE A 126 -5.88 0.06 -2.88
CA ILE A 126 -4.73 -0.59 -2.24
C ILE A 126 -4.54 -0.21 -0.77
N THR A 127 -5.20 0.85 -0.31
CA THR A 127 -5.03 1.43 1.03
C THR A 127 -5.43 0.47 2.14
N TRP A 128 -6.59 -0.17 1.99
CA TRP A 128 -7.07 -1.14 2.97
C TRP A 128 -6.18 -2.38 2.99
N ALA A 129 -5.75 -2.86 1.81
CA ALA A 129 -4.89 -4.02 1.72
C ALA A 129 -3.52 -3.78 2.34
N THR A 130 -2.92 -2.61 2.10
CA THR A 130 -1.62 -2.24 2.67
C THR A 130 -1.69 -2.06 4.17
N LEU A 131 -2.70 -1.37 4.71
CA LEU A 131 -2.88 -1.21 6.15
C LEU A 131 -3.15 -2.55 6.85
N LEU A 132 -3.96 -3.42 6.25
CA LEU A 132 -4.27 -4.72 6.84
C LEU A 132 -3.06 -5.67 6.79
N SER A 133 -2.29 -5.68 5.70
CA SER A 133 -1.03 -6.41 5.62
C SER A 133 -0.03 -5.91 6.66
N MET A 134 0.09 -4.59 6.80
CA MET A 134 0.97 -3.96 7.78
C MET A 134 0.63 -4.38 9.21
N LEU A 135 -0.66 -4.40 9.58
CA LEU A 135 -1.09 -4.87 10.90
C LEU A 135 -0.93 -6.39 11.07
N ALA A 136 -1.11 -7.16 10.00
CA ALA A 136 -0.97 -8.61 10.02
C ALA A 136 0.48 -9.06 10.26
N GLU A 137 1.49 -8.20 10.07
CA GLU A 137 2.89 -8.49 10.40
C GLU A 137 3.17 -8.70 11.90
N TYR A 138 2.24 -8.33 12.78
CA TYR A 138 2.32 -8.69 14.20
C TYR A 138 1.80 -10.09 14.50
N LEU A 139 1.04 -10.67 13.58
CA LEU A 139 0.49 -12.00 13.75
C LEU A 139 1.51 -13.04 13.25
N PRO A 140 1.64 -14.20 13.92
CA PRO A 140 2.50 -15.29 13.48
C PRO A 140 1.88 -16.05 12.29
N ILE A 141 1.51 -15.33 11.23
CA ILE A 141 0.90 -15.87 10.02
C ILE A 141 1.96 -15.86 8.91
N ASN A 142 1.95 -16.87 8.05
CA ASN A 142 2.85 -16.93 6.91
C ASN A 142 2.65 -15.70 5.98
N SER A 143 3.76 -15.03 5.64
CA SER A 143 3.77 -13.82 4.80
C SER A 143 3.14 -14.03 3.42
N THR A 144 3.22 -15.25 2.87
CA THR A 144 2.58 -15.60 1.59
C THR A 144 1.06 -15.54 1.69
N ILE A 145 0.50 -16.00 2.81
CA ILE A 145 -0.95 -15.99 3.04
C ILE A 145 -1.45 -14.55 3.16
N ILE A 146 -0.75 -13.71 3.92
CA ILE A 146 -1.06 -12.27 4.06
C ILE A 146 -1.03 -11.59 2.68
N SER A 147 0.00 -11.88 1.87
CA SER A 147 0.16 -11.30 0.54
C SER A 147 -0.99 -11.71 -0.40
N VAL A 148 -1.36 -12.98 -0.43
CA VAL A 148 -2.51 -13.47 -1.23
C VAL A 148 -3.82 -12.83 -0.77
N PHE A 149 -4.04 -12.73 0.54
CA PHE A 149 -5.23 -12.09 1.10
C PHE A 149 -5.31 -10.61 0.71
N SER A 150 -4.20 -9.88 0.80
CA SER A 150 -4.11 -8.47 0.40
C SER A 150 -4.42 -8.27 -1.09
N LEU A 151 -3.93 -9.18 -1.94
CA LEU A 151 -4.21 -9.19 -3.38
C LEU A 151 -5.69 -9.42 -3.66
N LEU A 152 -6.31 -10.43 -3.03
CA LEU A 152 -7.74 -10.67 -3.20
C LEU A 152 -8.56 -9.48 -2.73
N LEU A 153 -8.18 -8.88 -1.60
CA LEU A 153 -8.87 -7.74 -1.04
C LEU A 153 -8.83 -6.52 -1.98
N THR A 154 -7.68 -6.20 -2.58
CA THR A 154 -7.60 -5.10 -3.55
C THR A 154 -8.44 -5.36 -4.80
N ILE A 155 -8.43 -6.59 -5.32
CA ILE A 155 -9.23 -6.97 -6.49
C ILE A 155 -10.72 -6.84 -6.18
N VAL A 156 -11.18 -7.31 -5.01
CA VAL A 156 -12.58 -7.18 -4.59
C VAL A 156 -12.99 -5.71 -4.50
N LEU A 157 -12.16 -4.85 -3.90
CA LEU A 157 -12.43 -3.41 -3.83
C LEU A 157 -12.49 -2.75 -5.22
N LEU A 158 -11.61 -3.16 -6.14
CA LEU A 158 -11.65 -2.70 -7.53
C LEU A 158 -12.94 -3.12 -8.24
N ILE A 159 -13.36 -4.38 -8.10
CA ILE A 159 -14.62 -4.87 -8.69
C ILE A 159 -15.80 -4.05 -8.14
N VAL A 160 -15.87 -3.85 -6.83
CA VAL A 160 -16.90 -3.02 -6.19
C VAL A 160 -16.88 -1.60 -6.74
N ALA A 161 -15.71 -0.99 -6.90
CA ALA A 161 -15.59 0.34 -7.51
C ALA A 161 -16.08 0.36 -8.97
N PHE A 162 -15.71 -0.63 -9.78
CA PHE A 162 -16.10 -0.72 -11.19
C PHE A 162 -17.60 -0.92 -11.40
N THR A 163 -18.33 -1.54 -10.45
CA THR A 163 -19.80 -1.62 -10.55
C THR A 163 -20.46 -0.24 -10.66
N LYS A 164 -19.83 0.80 -10.11
CA LYS A 164 -20.29 2.20 -10.13
C LYS A 164 -19.77 3.00 -11.33
N TYR A 165 -18.92 2.42 -12.18
CA TYR A 165 -18.49 3.08 -13.41
C TYR A 165 -19.65 3.19 -14.41
N PRO A 166 -19.67 4.23 -15.27
CA PRO A 166 -20.69 4.38 -16.29
C PRO A 166 -20.67 3.18 -17.25
N LYS A 167 -21.86 2.71 -17.62
CA LYS A 167 -22.02 1.64 -18.61
C LYS A 167 -21.50 2.11 -19.97
N GLN A 168 -20.90 1.21 -20.74
CA GLN A 168 -20.66 1.49 -22.16
C GLN A 168 -22.01 1.65 -22.86
N PRO A 169 -22.16 2.59 -23.81
CA PRO A 169 -23.33 2.62 -24.67
C PRO A 169 -23.39 1.28 -25.39
N ILE A 170 -24.60 0.78 -25.57
CA ILE A 170 -24.84 -0.37 -26.43
C ILE A 170 -24.39 0.10 -27.82
N SER A 171 -23.30 -0.48 -28.33
CA SER A 171 -22.98 -0.33 -29.75
C SER A 171 -24.16 -0.95 -30.49
N LYS A 172 -24.96 -0.11 -31.14
CA LYS A 172 -25.87 -0.59 -32.19
C LYS A 172 -25.04 -1.17 -33.33
#